data_AF-A0A2K9MDU2-F1
#
_entry.id   AF-A0A2K9MDU2-F1
#
_cell.length_a   1.000
_cell.length_b   1.000
_cell.length_c   1.000
_cell.angle_alpha   90.00
_cell.angle_beta   90.00
_cell.angle_gamma   90.00
#
_symmetry.space_group_name_H-M   'P 1'
#
loop_
_entity.id
_entity.type
_entity.pdbx_description
1 polymer ?
#
loop_
_entity_poly.entity_id
_entity_poly.type
_entity_poly.pdbx_seq_one_letter_code
_entity_poly.pdbx_strand_id
1 'polypeptide(L)'
;MRSDTKPRFPVNPWLAWRPGSDRAFDALERIGVLIRSGAIWDDSYAFELGAQARRYANQCPKGFRQGLEIVLSEHGNLAAIQGWLSAAPSRDFTHIDQSPRSAD
;
A
#
# COMPACT_ATOMS: atom_id res chain seq x y z
N MET A 1 -31.31 -28.29 5.12
CA MET A 1 -30.91 -27.32 6.15
C MET A 1 -29.51 -26.81 5.80
N ARG A 2 -29.39 -25.52 5.45
CA ARG A 2 -28.08 -24.88 5.23
C ARG A 2 -27.54 -24.51 6.61
N SER A 3 -26.46 -25.17 7.03
CA SER A 3 -25.73 -24.81 8.23
C SER A 3 -24.98 -23.51 7.94
N ASP A 4 -25.44 -22.41 8.53
CA ASP A 4 -24.75 -21.12 8.56
C ASP A 4 -23.35 -21.28 9.19
N THR A 5 -22.32 -21.51 8.37
CA THR A 5 -20.94 -21.24 8.76
C THR A 5 -20.72 -19.74 8.76
N LYS A 6 -21.16 -19.07 9.84
CA LYS A 6 -20.69 -17.72 10.15
C LYS A 6 -19.16 -17.78 10.24
N PRO A 7 -18.40 -16.92 9.52
CA PRO A 7 -16.98 -16.83 9.75
C PRO A 7 -16.77 -16.38 11.20
N ARG A 8 -16.18 -17.27 12.01
CA ARG A 8 -15.72 -16.93 13.37
C ARG A 8 -14.56 -15.97 13.19
N PHE A 9 -14.85 -14.67 13.18
CA PHE A 9 -13.81 -13.67 13.33
C PHE A 9 -13.02 -13.99 14.61
N PRO A 10 -11.69 -14.03 14.55
CA PRO A 10 -10.90 -14.29 15.75
C PRO A 10 -11.18 -13.20 16.79
N VAL A 11 -11.41 -13.65 18.03
CA VAL A 11 -11.86 -12.87 19.20
C VAL A 11 -10.84 -11.79 19.64
N ASN A 12 -9.69 -11.70 18.97
CA ASN A 12 -8.77 -10.59 19.10
C ASN A 12 -8.03 -10.39 17.76
N PRO A 13 -8.21 -9.25 17.06
CA PRO A 13 -7.53 -8.98 15.80
C PRO A 13 -6.01 -8.98 15.95
N TRP A 14 -5.49 -8.70 17.16
CA TRP A 14 -4.07 -8.74 17.48
C TRP A 14 -3.50 -10.16 17.65
N LEU A 15 -4.33 -11.17 17.99
CA LEU A 15 -3.89 -12.57 18.04
C LEU A 15 -3.95 -13.27 16.68
N ALA A 16 -4.72 -12.70 15.74
CA ALA A 16 -4.72 -13.10 14.34
C ALA A 16 -3.60 -12.42 13.53
N TRP A 17 -3.01 -11.36 14.08
CA TRP A 17 -1.95 -10.63 13.44
C TRP A 17 -0.68 -11.49 13.38
N ARG A 18 -0.28 -11.84 12.16
CA ARG A 18 1.00 -12.46 11.86
C ARG A 18 1.69 -11.54 10.85
N PRO A 19 2.79 -10.87 11.21
CA PRO A 19 3.55 -10.06 10.27
C PRO A 19 3.85 -10.85 9.00
N GLY A 20 3.57 -10.27 7.84
CA GLY A 20 3.81 -10.93 6.55
C GLY A 20 2.70 -11.87 6.07
N SER A 21 1.66 -12.15 6.87
CA SER A 21 0.53 -13.00 6.42
C SER A 21 -0.58 -12.23 5.74
N ASP A 22 -0.82 -10.99 6.15
CA ASP A 22 -1.86 -10.13 5.59
C ASP A 22 -1.25 -8.80 5.15
N ARG A 23 -1.21 -8.62 3.83
CA ARG A 23 -0.60 -7.44 3.19
C ARG A 23 -1.33 -6.15 3.54
N ALA A 24 -2.63 -6.20 3.81
CA ALA A 24 -3.40 -5.03 4.21
C ALA A 24 -2.99 -4.58 5.62
N PHE A 25 -2.86 -5.53 6.56
CA PHE A 25 -2.36 -5.22 7.91
C PHE A 25 -0.91 -4.74 7.87
N ASP A 26 -0.05 -5.38 7.09
CA ASP A 26 1.35 -4.95 6.94
C ASP A 26 1.43 -3.51 6.42
N ALA A 27 0.62 -3.15 5.42
CA ALA A 27 0.57 -1.79 4.88
C ALA A 27 0.05 -0.77 5.91
N LEU A 28 -1.04 -1.09 6.62
CA LEU A 28 -1.62 -0.25 7.67
C LEU A 28 -0.65 0.00 8.82
N GLU A 29 0.16 -0.99 9.18
CA GLU A 29 1.16 -0.82 10.23
C GLU A 29 2.20 0.23 9.85
N ARG A 30 2.79 0.16 8.64
CA ARG A 30 3.81 1.12 8.20
C ARG A 30 3.24 2.54 8.13
N ILE A 31 2.04 2.69 7.57
CA ILE A 31 1.33 3.98 7.53
C ILE A 31 0.98 4.46 8.95
N GLY A 32 0.56 3.55 9.84
CA GLY A 32 0.27 3.86 11.22
C GLY A 32 1.48 4.38 11.99
N VAL A 33 2.68 3.83 11.77
CA VAL A 33 3.94 4.31 12.35
C VAL A 33 4.27 5.74 11.87
N LEU A 34 4.07 6.00 10.58
CA LEU A 34 4.31 7.31 9.97
C LEU A 34 3.39 8.39 10.56
N ILE A 35 2.12 8.07 10.84
CA ILE A 35 1.09 9.06 11.23
C ILE A 35 1.02 9.28 12.75
N ARG A 36 1.11 8.20 13.54
CA ARG A 36 0.78 8.24 14.98
C ARG A 36 1.74 9.08 15.82
N SER A 37 2.89 9.42 15.25
CA SER A 37 3.99 10.01 16.01
C SER A 37 4.00 11.54 15.91
N GLY A 38 3.36 12.15 14.90
CA GLY A 38 3.64 13.55 14.52
C GLY A 38 5.13 13.84 14.37
N ALA A 39 5.96 12.79 14.23
CA ALA A 39 7.34 12.80 14.70
C ALA A 39 8.32 12.84 13.54
N ILE A 40 9.41 13.54 13.85
CA ILE A 40 10.63 13.75 13.11
C ILE A 40 11.32 12.39 12.93
N TRP A 41 10.80 11.57 12.02
CA TRP A 41 11.52 10.41 11.53
C TRP A 41 12.68 10.89 10.68
N ASP A 42 13.81 10.20 10.76
CA ASP A 42 14.86 10.36 9.76
C ASP A 42 14.25 10.18 8.36
N ASP A 43 14.58 11.06 7.43
CA ASP A 43 13.98 11.07 6.10
C ASP A 43 14.21 9.74 5.38
N SER A 44 15.36 9.08 5.59
CA SER A 44 15.66 7.77 5.01
C SER A 44 14.71 6.70 5.55
N TYR A 45 14.46 6.71 6.86
CA TYR A 45 13.54 5.77 7.49
C TYR A 45 12.09 6.01 7.07
N ALA A 46 11.66 7.28 7.02
CA ALA A 46 10.33 7.64 6.54
C ALA A 46 10.13 7.23 5.07
N PHE A 47 11.13 7.47 4.22
CA PHE A 47 11.15 7.05 2.83
C PHE A 47 11.00 5.53 2.70
N GLU A 48 11.80 4.75 3.44
CA GLU A 48 11.73 3.29 3.41
C GLU A 48 10.36 2.76 3.85
N LEU A 49 9.79 3.33 4.92
CA LEU A 49 8.45 2.96 5.39
C LEU A 49 7.38 3.27 4.34
N GLY A 50 7.44 4.44 3.69
CA GLY A 50 6.54 4.80 2.60
C GLY A 50 6.63 3.82 1.42
N ALA A 51 7.85 3.45 1.03
CA ALA A 51 8.09 2.49 -0.04
C ALA A 51 7.57 1.09 0.32
N GLN A 52 7.81 0.61 1.54
CA GLN A 52 7.31 -0.68 2.02
C GLN A 52 5.78 -0.70 2.07
N ALA A 53 5.15 0.35 2.59
CA ALA A 53 3.70 0.49 2.62
C ALA A 53 3.10 0.38 1.21
N ARG A 54 3.70 1.06 0.22
CA ARG A 54 3.24 0.96 -1.18
C ARG A 54 3.38 -0.44 -1.74
N ARG A 55 4.50 -1.14 -1.49
CA ARG A 55 4.73 -2.51 -1.98
C ARG A 55 3.69 -3.49 -1.44
N TYR A 56 3.29 -3.35 -0.19
CA TYR A 56 2.20 -4.16 0.39
C TYR A 56 0.83 -3.73 -0.15
N ALA A 57 0.57 -2.43 -0.25
CA ALA A 57 -0.67 -1.91 -0.80
C ALA A 57 -0.90 -2.28 -2.27
N ASN A 58 0.16 -2.44 -3.07
CA ASN A 58 0.08 -2.91 -4.46
C ASN A 58 -0.43 -4.36 -4.57
N GLN A 59 -0.32 -5.16 -3.51
CA GLN A 59 -0.84 -6.53 -3.43
C GLN A 59 -2.29 -6.56 -2.91
N CYS A 60 -2.86 -5.41 -2.58
CA CYS A 60 -4.21 -5.26 -2.05
C CYS A 60 -5.18 -4.73 -3.12
N PRO A 61 -6.51 -4.82 -2.91
CA PRO A 61 -7.49 -4.22 -3.81
C PRO A 61 -7.24 -2.72 -4.02
N LYS A 62 -7.53 -2.23 -5.24
CA LYS A 62 -7.30 -0.84 -5.63
C LYS A 62 -7.87 0.18 -4.64
N GLY A 63 -9.09 -0.04 -4.13
CA GLY A 63 -9.74 0.86 -3.18
C GLY A 63 -9.01 0.99 -1.85
N PHE A 64 -8.44 -0.11 -1.36
CA PHE A 64 -7.61 -0.10 -0.14
C PHE A 64 -6.35 0.74 -0.35
N ARG A 65 -5.65 0.52 -1.48
CA ARG A 65 -4.46 1.30 -1.82
C ARG A 65 -4.78 2.80 -1.97
N GLN A 66 -5.90 3.15 -2.59
CA GLN A 66 -6.35 4.54 -2.71
C GLN A 66 -6.64 5.18 -1.35
N GLY A 67 -7.28 4.43 -0.43
CA GLY A 67 -7.51 4.90 0.93
C GLY A 67 -6.21 5.21 1.67
N LEU A 68 -5.21 4.32 1.56
CA LEU A 68 -3.88 4.56 2.14
C LEU A 68 -3.16 5.76 1.52
N GLU A 69 -3.34 5.98 0.22
CA GLU A 69 -2.74 7.12 -0.49
C GLU A 69 -3.30 8.46 0.01
N ILE A 70 -4.62 8.54 0.24
CA ILE A 70 -5.26 9.72 0.84
C ILE A 70 -4.71 9.97 2.23
N VAL A 71 -4.74 8.94 3.09
CA VAL A 71 -4.27 9.02 4.48
C VAL A 71 -2.80 9.45 4.56
N LEU A 72 -1.94 8.90 3.70
CA LEU A 72 -0.53 9.28 3.63
C LEU A 72 -0.34 10.72 3.10
N SER A 73 -1.17 11.17 2.16
CA SER A 73 -1.08 12.53 1.62
C SER A 73 -1.54 13.58 2.64
N GLU A 74 -2.51 13.25 3.49
CA GLU A 74 -3.05 14.16 4.51
C GLU A 74 -2.18 14.22 5.77
N HIS A 75 -1.50 13.12 6.12
CA HIS A 75 -0.84 12.98 7.42
C HIS A 75 0.64 12.56 7.36
N GLY A 76 1.14 12.12 6.20
CA GLY A 76 2.53 11.71 6.01
C GLY A 76 3.47 12.88 5.85
N ASN A 77 4.75 12.67 6.17
CA ASN A 77 5.81 13.61 5.86
C ASN A 77 6.29 13.47 4.40
N LEU A 78 7.05 14.46 3.92
CA LEU A 78 7.50 14.52 2.51
C LEU A 78 8.30 13.28 2.10
N ALA A 79 9.24 12.82 2.94
CA ALA A 79 10.08 11.68 2.64
C ALA A 79 9.27 10.37 2.49
N ALA A 80 8.27 10.15 3.35
CA ALA A 80 7.38 9.00 3.22
C ALA A 80 6.52 9.05 1.95
N ILE A 81 6.04 10.23 1.56
CA ILE A 81 5.32 10.42 0.31
C ILE A 81 6.22 10.09 -0.88
N GLN A 82 7.47 10.57 -0.88
CA GLN A 82 8.46 10.26 -1.92
C GLN A 82 8.74 8.75 -1.99
N GLY A 83 8.92 8.10 -0.84
CA GLY A 83 9.06 6.65 -0.74
C GLY A 83 7.89 5.90 -1.36
N TRP A 84 6.66 6.29 -1.01
CA TRP A 84 5.44 5.72 -1.57
C TRP A 84 5.38 5.85 -3.09
N LEU A 85 5.68 7.03 -3.63
CA LEU A 85 5.67 7.29 -5.07
C LEU A 85 6.76 6.49 -5.81
N SER A 86 7.95 6.38 -5.22
CA SER A 86 9.08 5.63 -5.81
C SER A 86 8.79 4.14 -5.99
N ALA A 87 7.92 3.58 -5.15
CA ALA A 87 7.52 2.18 -5.17
C ALA A 87 6.20 1.94 -5.95
N ALA A 88 5.70 2.94 -6.66
CA ALA A 88 4.62 2.73 -7.61
C ALA A 88 5.08 1.74 -8.69
N PRO A 89 4.22 0.80 -9.14
CA PRO A 89 4.57 -0.05 -10.26
C PRO A 89 4.86 0.85 -11.47
N SER A 90 5.97 0.59 -12.15
CA SER A 90 6.28 1.22 -13.44
C SER A 90 5.05 1.10 -14.33
N ARG A 91 4.58 2.22 -14.90
CA ARG A 91 3.67 2.12 -16.04
C ARG A 91 4.51 1.52 -17.15
N ASP A 92 4.29 0.26 -17.48
CA ASP A 92 4.84 -0.33 -18.69
C ASP A 92 4.29 0.46 -19.88
N PHE A 93 5.13 1.32 -20.46
CA PHE A 93 4.83 2.05 -21.70
C PHE A 93 4.97 1.15 -22.95
N THR A 94 4.97 -0.17 -22.80
CA THR A 94 5.15 -1.14 -23.90
C THR A 94 3.84 -1.42 -24.64
N HIS A 95 3.17 -0.37 -25.10
CA HIS A 95 2.21 -0.49 -26.20
C HIS A 95 2.19 0.78 -27.05
N ILE A 96 3.37 1.15 -27.58
CA ILE A 96 3.39 1.98 -28.78
C ILE A 96 2.98 1.04 -29.91
N ASP A 97 1.74 1.18 -30.36
CA ASP A 97 1.23 0.58 -31.58
C ASP A 97 2.07 1.08 -32.76
N GLN A 98 3.15 0.34 -33.07
CA GLN A 98 3.90 0.49 -34.31
C GLN A 98 3.16 -0.24 -35.43
N SER A 99 1.94 0.21 -35.74
CA SER A 99 1.33 -0.11 -37.02
C SER A 99 2.09 0.69 -38.09
N PRO A 100 2.75 0.03 -39.06
CA PRO A 100 3.36 0.75 -40.17
C PRO A 100 2.25 1.46 -40.94
N ARG A 101 2.39 2.79 -41.10
CA ARG A 101 1.58 3.50 -42.09
C ARG A 101 1.94 2.94 -43.46
N SER A 102 1.02 2.22 -44.08
CA SER A 102 1.08 1.94 -45.50
C SER A 102 1.28 3.27 -46.24
N ALA A 103 2.39 3.37 -46.95
CA ALA A 103 2.62 4.46 -47.88
C ALA A 103 1.84 4.12 -49.17
N ASP A 104 0.87 4.97 -49.50
CA ASP A 104 0.31 5.07 -50.85
C ASP A 104 1.25 5.91 -51.73
#